data_AF-A0A935LKG6-F1
#
_entry.id   AF-A0A935LKG6-F1
#
_cell.length_a   1.000
_cell.length_b   1.000
_cell.length_c   1.000
_cell.angle_alpha   90.00
_cell.angle_beta   90.00
_cell.angle_gamma   90.00
#
_symmetry.space_group_name_H-M   'P 1'
#
loop_
_entity.id
_entity.type
_entity.pdbx_description
1 polymer ?
#
loop_
_entity_poly.entity_id
_entity_poly.type
_entity_poly.pdbx_seq_one_letter_code
_entity_poly.pdbx_strand_id
1 'polypeptide(L)'
;MAHDLNAAADDASEPAAATAAVVELAPIAESQRIDVLDVLRGFALIGILMMNIEWFNRPIAVLTAPDLGLRDFDHAAGFLVKVFVEGKFYKLFSLLFGMGFAVMLLRAEEAGRPFIAWFARRAGVLLLIGLLHSVFLWTGDILHDYAIGAFLLLAVIWLRRGGTASMKLPLSIVAIAGSAHALIAMDSHVLGGYAFIAAIVAVALWLRGKDRWRFLRDPQGLLRVAVGMSLFPILMMSMAGIVEGVRRDPVDMQERYDQSEAKRVELTKAWPKREAELLAEARKIAPGDVGEKDNDEADDNTGNGSDRTAKSDADVEAEKDKDDKLPAESWFMRRERQTKGEFWEEQAMTSKSYWVATKFRARETLNGLGGAPFFALFLLLPIFMLGWWLVETGKIRNPEQHLVLFRAMAWIGWPFGLAFAVVSSILLYHPAWIAARGPDMLVGLLGWCGQVLLCAAYIASFVLLLRKRFFKRMVGWLAPLGRMALTNYLTHSLVFSILFYGYGAGWFGQVPRFQQMGLVVAMIAFQAVFSRVWLNHFNYGPMEWLWRSATYLKWQPWRRVAS
;
A
#
# COMPACT_ATOMS: atom_id res chain seq x y z
N MET A 1 60.04 -39.31 -41.56
CA MET A 1 59.49 -39.24 -42.93
C MET A 1 58.65 -40.48 -43.11
N ALA A 2 57.40 -40.42 -42.68
CA ALA A 2 56.28 -39.90 -43.46
C ALA A 2 55.81 -40.93 -44.48
N HIS A 3 54.74 -41.64 -44.14
CA HIS A 3 53.73 -42.03 -45.11
C HIS A 3 52.37 -42.11 -44.41
N ASP A 4 51.76 -40.93 -44.32
CA ASP A 4 50.35 -40.65 -44.68
C ASP A 4 49.86 -41.54 -45.85
N LEU A 5 48.57 -41.86 -46.06
CA LEU A 5 47.28 -41.51 -45.48
C LEU A 5 46.23 -42.38 -46.21
N ASN A 6 45.06 -42.58 -45.57
CA ASN A 6 43.74 -42.82 -46.18
C ASN A 6 43.47 -44.08 -47.03
N ALA A 7 42.56 -44.95 -46.56
CA ALA A 7 41.11 -44.88 -46.90
C ALA A 7 40.42 -46.25 -46.72
N ALA A 8 39.49 -46.32 -45.76
CA ALA A 8 38.28 -47.18 -45.69
C ALA A 8 37.79 -47.12 -44.22
N ALA A 9 36.92 -46.20 -43.83
CA ALA A 9 35.47 -46.18 -44.04
C ALA A 9 34.72 -47.28 -43.27
N ASP A 10 33.77 -46.80 -42.44
CA ASP A 10 32.66 -47.47 -41.75
C ASP A 10 32.96 -48.44 -40.59
N ASP A 11 32.82 -47.93 -39.35
CA ASP A 11 31.73 -48.31 -38.44
C ASP A 11 31.82 -47.45 -37.16
N ALA A 12 31.01 -46.39 -37.07
CA ALA A 12 30.84 -45.64 -35.84
C ALA A 12 29.37 -45.22 -35.71
N SER A 13 28.62 -46.06 -35.01
CA SER A 13 27.26 -45.82 -34.54
C SER A 13 27.06 -44.39 -34.00
N GLU A 14 26.19 -43.63 -34.64
CA GLU A 14 25.65 -42.37 -34.11
C GLU A 14 24.90 -42.64 -32.78
N PRO A 15 25.14 -41.86 -31.71
CA PRO A 15 24.29 -41.91 -30.54
C PRO A 15 22.95 -41.25 -30.87
N ALA A 16 21.89 -42.06 -30.89
CA ALA A 16 20.51 -41.63 -31.08
C ALA A 16 20.19 -40.40 -30.22
N ALA A 17 19.73 -39.35 -30.89
CA ALA A 17 19.24 -38.13 -30.27
C ALA A 17 18.13 -38.47 -29.26
N ALA A 18 18.45 -38.35 -27.97
CA ALA A 18 17.47 -38.43 -26.90
C ALA A 18 16.47 -37.29 -27.08
N THR A 19 15.29 -37.62 -27.58
CA THR A 19 14.13 -36.75 -27.58
C THR A 19 13.88 -36.32 -26.14
N ALA A 20 14.10 -35.04 -25.85
CA ALA A 20 13.82 -34.44 -24.56
C ALA A 20 12.32 -34.60 -24.28
N ALA A 21 11.97 -35.65 -23.54
CA ALA A 21 10.63 -35.86 -23.04
C ALA A 21 10.21 -34.60 -22.29
N VAL A 22 9.11 -34.00 -22.72
CA VAL A 22 8.46 -32.89 -22.01
C VAL A 22 8.06 -33.44 -20.64
N VAL A 23 8.92 -33.25 -19.63
CA VAL A 23 8.57 -33.55 -18.25
C VAL A 23 7.45 -32.59 -17.87
N GLU A 24 6.23 -33.10 -17.91
CA GLU A 24 5.06 -32.40 -17.41
C GLU A 24 5.31 -32.12 -15.92
N LEU A 25 5.35 -30.83 -15.56
CA LEU A 25 5.63 -30.38 -14.20
C LEU A 25 4.48 -30.80 -13.28
N ALA A 26 4.54 -32.04 -12.79
CA ALA A 26 3.65 -32.50 -11.74
C ALA A 26 3.83 -31.60 -10.50
N PRO A 27 2.74 -31.12 -9.88
CA PRO A 27 2.83 -30.35 -8.65
C PRO A 27 3.52 -31.20 -7.57
N ILE A 28 4.46 -30.58 -6.83
CA ILE A 28 5.14 -31.21 -5.69
C ILE A 28 4.10 -31.82 -4.73
N ALA A 29 4.34 -33.07 -4.30
CA ALA A 29 3.48 -33.84 -3.42
C ALA A 29 3.04 -33.04 -2.17
N GLU A 30 1.74 -33.08 -1.90
CA GLU A 30 1.05 -32.19 -0.97
C GLU A 30 1.37 -32.47 0.52
N SER A 31 1.88 -33.67 0.84
CA SER A 31 2.01 -34.18 2.21
C SER A 31 3.15 -33.58 3.04
N GLN A 32 4.04 -32.76 2.46
CA GLN A 32 5.12 -32.06 3.18
C GLN A 32 5.04 -30.52 3.11
N ARG A 33 4.09 -29.97 2.34
CA ARG A 33 3.98 -28.54 2.05
C ARG A 33 3.02 -27.83 3.02
N ILE A 34 3.56 -27.42 4.17
CA ILE A 34 3.17 -26.12 4.70
C ILE A 34 4.17 -25.15 4.09
N ASP A 35 3.85 -24.58 2.93
CA ASP A 35 4.65 -23.50 2.35
C ASP A 35 4.58 -22.33 3.34
N VAL A 36 5.72 -21.96 3.90
CA VAL A 36 5.85 -20.88 4.89
C VAL A 36 5.18 -19.59 4.38
N LEU A 37 5.23 -19.38 3.05
CA LEU A 37 4.60 -18.24 2.39
C LEU A 37 3.07 -18.28 2.49
N ASP A 38 2.44 -19.45 2.42
CA ASP A 38 0.98 -19.55 2.50
C ASP A 38 0.50 -19.29 3.93
N VAL A 39 1.18 -19.82 4.94
CA VAL A 39 0.84 -19.50 6.35
C VAL A 39 1.04 -18.01 6.63
N LEU A 40 2.15 -17.43 6.17
CA LEU A 40 2.41 -16.01 6.33
C LEU A 40 1.37 -15.13 5.62
N ARG A 41 0.89 -15.53 4.44
CA ARG A 41 -0.22 -14.84 3.75
C ARG A 41 -1.52 -14.95 4.54
N GLY A 42 -1.85 -16.14 5.07
CA GLY A 42 -3.02 -16.33 5.92
C GLY A 42 -2.96 -15.49 7.20
N PHE A 43 -1.78 -15.42 7.83
CA PHE A 43 -1.54 -14.53 8.97
C PHE A 43 -1.69 -13.05 8.58
N ALA A 44 -1.07 -12.65 7.46
CA ALA A 44 -1.13 -11.28 6.96
C ALA A 44 -2.59 -10.84 6.71
N LEU A 45 -3.40 -11.74 6.17
CA LEU A 45 -4.80 -11.50 5.86
C LEU A 45 -5.66 -11.19 7.09
N ILE A 46 -5.36 -11.79 8.26
CA ILE A 46 -6.06 -11.48 9.52
C ILE A 46 -5.85 -10.02 9.91
N GLY A 47 -4.60 -9.54 9.89
CA GLY A 47 -4.33 -8.14 10.26
C GLY A 47 -4.82 -7.15 9.20
N ILE A 48 -4.83 -7.52 7.92
CA ILE A 48 -5.51 -6.72 6.88
C ILE A 48 -6.98 -6.56 7.20
N LEU A 49 -7.67 -7.64 7.60
CA LEU A 49 -9.08 -7.56 7.98
C LEU A 49 -9.31 -6.67 9.21
N MET A 50 -8.48 -6.81 10.24
CA MET A 50 -8.56 -6.03 11.49
C MET A 50 -8.41 -4.52 11.28
N MET A 51 -7.56 -4.09 10.34
CA MET A 51 -7.40 -2.66 10.05
C MET A 51 -8.49 -2.17 9.10
N ASN A 52 -8.88 -2.97 8.10
CA ASN A 52 -9.81 -2.54 7.05
C ASN A 52 -11.26 -2.45 7.53
N ILE A 53 -11.67 -3.22 8.53
CA ILE A 53 -13.07 -3.20 8.99
C ILE A 53 -13.53 -1.80 9.43
N GLU A 54 -12.63 -0.96 9.98
CA GLU A 54 -12.97 0.43 10.33
C GLU A 54 -13.37 1.25 9.10
N TRP A 55 -12.72 0.98 7.96
CA TRP A 55 -12.93 1.69 6.69
C TRP A 55 -14.26 1.33 6.02
N PHE A 56 -14.95 0.29 6.49
CA PHE A 56 -16.33 0.01 6.09
C PHE A 56 -17.34 0.69 7.01
N ASN A 57 -16.95 1.01 8.24
CA ASN A 57 -17.85 1.52 9.26
C ASN A 57 -17.92 3.05 9.28
N ARG A 58 -16.95 3.78 8.70
CA ARG A 58 -16.87 5.24 8.81
C ARG A 58 -16.39 5.90 7.52
N PRO A 59 -16.72 7.19 7.32
CA PRO A 59 -16.17 7.95 6.21
C PRO A 59 -14.64 8.01 6.25
N ILE A 60 -14.00 7.84 5.10
CA ILE A 60 -12.54 7.83 4.94
C ILE A 60 -11.92 9.16 5.40
N ALA A 61 -12.59 10.28 5.14
CA ALA A 61 -12.13 11.60 5.57
C ALA A 61 -11.87 11.67 7.09
N VAL A 62 -12.73 11.02 7.90
CA VAL A 62 -12.61 11.00 9.36
C VAL A 62 -11.48 10.08 9.84
N LEU A 63 -11.14 9.02 9.08
CA LEU A 63 -10.11 8.04 9.46
C LEU A 63 -8.69 8.60 9.44
N THR A 64 -8.50 9.78 8.85
CA THR A 64 -7.21 10.49 8.84
C THR A 64 -6.89 11.16 10.18
N ALA A 65 -7.88 11.28 11.07
CA ALA A 65 -7.72 11.84 12.42
C ALA A 65 -7.98 10.77 13.50
N PRO A 66 -7.32 10.87 14.66
CA PRO A 66 -7.62 10.01 15.80
C PRO A 66 -9.05 10.23 16.29
N ASP A 67 -9.78 9.14 16.51
CA ASP A 67 -11.09 9.21 17.16
C ASP A 67 -10.95 9.35 18.67
N LEU A 68 -11.09 10.59 19.14
CA LEU A 68 -11.05 10.94 20.56
C LEU A 68 -12.34 10.59 21.31
N GLY A 69 -13.38 10.15 20.59
CA GLY A 69 -14.66 9.70 21.17
C GLY A 69 -14.63 8.26 21.68
N LEU A 70 -13.61 7.47 21.31
CA LEU A 70 -13.48 6.09 21.77
C LEU A 70 -13.26 6.05 23.29
N ARG A 71 -14.08 5.25 23.98
CA ARG A 71 -14.00 5.03 25.44
C ARG A 71 -13.79 3.55 25.75
N ASP A 72 -13.27 3.28 26.94
CA ASP A 72 -13.18 1.93 27.52
C ASP A 72 -12.61 0.86 26.55
N PHE A 73 -13.40 -0.17 26.24
CA PHE A 73 -13.00 -1.27 25.36
C PHE A 73 -12.81 -0.86 23.90
N ASP A 74 -13.54 0.16 23.43
CA ASP A 74 -13.40 0.66 22.06
C ASP A 74 -12.04 1.37 21.89
N HIS A 75 -11.63 2.15 22.89
CA HIS A 75 -10.32 2.77 22.92
C HIS A 75 -9.21 1.72 22.96
N ALA A 76 -9.33 0.72 23.83
CA ALA A 76 -8.35 -0.37 23.93
C ALA A 76 -8.21 -1.13 22.60
N ALA A 77 -9.33 -1.49 21.95
CA ALA A 77 -9.32 -2.17 20.65
C ALA A 77 -8.69 -1.30 19.56
N GLY A 78 -9.06 -0.02 19.47
CA GLY A 78 -8.49 0.94 18.53
C GLY A 78 -6.98 1.11 18.71
N PHE A 79 -6.55 1.32 19.95
CA PHE A 79 -5.14 1.48 20.30
C PHE A 79 -4.30 0.22 19.98
N LEU A 80 -4.80 -0.97 20.33
CA LEU A 80 -4.11 -2.22 20.02
C LEU A 80 -3.98 -2.46 18.51
N VAL A 81 -5.04 -2.18 17.73
CA VAL A 81 -4.95 -2.26 16.27
C VAL A 81 -3.92 -1.25 15.76
N LYS A 82 -3.93 -0.01 16.24
CA LYS A 82 -2.97 1.03 15.81
C LYS A 82 -1.51 0.60 16.04
N VAL A 83 -1.22 0.10 17.24
CA VAL A 83 0.14 -0.29 17.64
C VAL A 83 0.58 -1.55 16.90
N PHE A 84 -0.21 -2.63 16.95
CA PHE A 84 0.25 -3.95 16.51
C PHE A 84 -0.08 -4.26 15.04
N VAL A 85 -1.13 -3.67 14.48
CA VAL A 85 -1.69 -4.11 13.19
C VAL A 85 -1.53 -3.06 12.10
N GLU A 86 -2.04 -1.85 12.35
CA GLU A 86 -2.15 -0.80 11.35
C GLU A 86 -0.77 -0.42 10.80
N GLY A 87 -0.65 -0.49 9.48
CA GLY A 87 0.57 -0.16 8.77
C GLY A 87 1.64 -1.28 8.74
N LYS A 88 1.47 -2.38 9.49
CA LYS A 88 2.46 -3.47 9.55
C LYS A 88 2.08 -4.61 8.60
N PHE A 89 0.78 -4.93 8.53
CA PHE A 89 0.32 -6.10 7.78
C PHE A 89 0.25 -5.87 6.27
N TYR A 90 -0.03 -4.64 5.79
CA TYR A 90 0.10 -4.35 4.35
C TYR A 90 1.56 -4.41 3.90
N LYS A 91 2.52 -3.96 4.73
CA LYS A 91 3.96 -4.09 4.47
C LYS A 91 4.39 -5.56 4.46
N LEU A 92 3.88 -6.36 5.38
CA LEU A 92 4.12 -7.81 5.40
C LEU A 92 3.59 -8.48 4.13
N PHE A 93 2.37 -8.13 3.71
CA PHE A 93 1.78 -8.63 2.47
C PHE A 93 2.57 -8.17 1.24
N SER A 94 3.09 -6.95 1.24
CA SER A 94 3.95 -6.41 0.19
C SER A 94 5.26 -7.19 0.08
N LEU A 95 5.86 -7.51 1.23
CA LEU A 95 7.09 -8.30 1.30
C LEU A 95 6.84 -9.71 0.74
N LEU A 96 5.70 -10.33 1.07
CA LEU A 96 5.26 -11.63 0.55
C LEU A 96 4.95 -11.61 -0.95
N PHE A 97 4.45 -10.48 -1.46
CA PHE A 97 4.27 -10.27 -2.89
C PHE A 97 5.62 -10.26 -3.61
N GLY A 98 6.59 -9.49 -3.11
CA GLY A 98 7.97 -9.47 -3.62
C GLY A 98 8.66 -10.84 -3.57
N MET A 99 8.50 -11.59 -2.47
CA MET A 99 8.97 -12.98 -2.38
C MET A 99 8.31 -13.88 -3.43
N GLY A 100 6.99 -13.78 -3.60
CA GLY A 100 6.24 -14.54 -4.60
C GLY A 100 6.70 -14.24 -6.03
N PHE A 101 6.93 -12.96 -6.33
CA PHE A 101 7.53 -12.51 -7.59
C PHE A 101 8.88 -13.17 -7.85
N ALA A 102 9.80 -13.10 -6.89
CA ALA A 102 11.14 -13.66 -7.03
C ALA A 102 11.13 -15.17 -7.22
N VAL A 103 10.27 -15.91 -6.52
CA VAL A 103 10.11 -17.35 -6.73
C VAL A 103 9.64 -17.65 -8.15
N MET A 104 8.70 -16.87 -8.70
CA MET A 104 8.24 -17.05 -10.08
C MET A 104 9.31 -16.69 -11.11
N LEU A 105 10.07 -15.61 -10.86
CA LEU A 105 11.16 -15.16 -11.73
C LEU A 105 12.27 -16.22 -11.80
N LEU A 106 12.79 -16.66 -10.65
CA LEU A 106 13.88 -17.64 -10.58
C LEU A 106 13.49 -18.97 -11.24
N ARG A 107 12.25 -19.45 -11.01
CA ARG A 107 11.75 -20.66 -11.68
C ARG A 107 11.64 -20.51 -13.19
N ALA A 108 11.25 -19.33 -13.68
CA ALA A 108 11.18 -19.08 -15.10
C ALA A 108 12.59 -19.04 -15.72
N GLU A 109 13.56 -18.44 -15.03
CA GLU A 109 14.96 -18.41 -15.46
C GLU A 109 15.61 -19.79 -15.44
N GLU A 110 15.42 -20.58 -14.38
CA GLU A 110 15.87 -21.99 -14.28
C GLU A 110 15.29 -22.86 -15.41
N ALA A 111 14.04 -22.60 -15.82
CA ALA A 111 13.37 -23.32 -16.89
C ALA A 111 13.60 -22.72 -18.29
N GLY A 112 14.40 -21.66 -18.43
CA GLY A 112 14.64 -20.98 -19.71
C GLY A 112 13.39 -20.35 -20.35
N ARG A 113 12.37 -20.00 -19.57
CA ARG A 113 11.06 -19.52 -20.07
C ARG A 113 10.98 -17.98 -20.09
N PRO A 114 10.26 -17.39 -21.07
CA PRO A 114 10.02 -15.95 -21.08
C PRO A 114 9.15 -15.53 -19.89
N PHE A 115 9.61 -14.54 -19.12
CA PHE A 115 8.94 -14.09 -17.90
C PHE A 115 8.17 -12.77 -18.04
N ILE A 116 8.77 -11.77 -18.71
CA ILE A 116 8.29 -10.37 -18.67
C ILE A 116 6.86 -10.24 -19.20
N ALA A 117 6.59 -10.71 -20.42
CA ALA A 117 5.25 -10.58 -21.03
C ALA A 117 4.18 -11.36 -20.26
N TRP A 118 4.54 -12.55 -19.76
CA TRP A 118 3.64 -13.37 -18.94
C TRP A 118 3.28 -12.67 -17.63
N PHE A 119 4.28 -12.11 -16.93
CA PHE A 119 4.06 -11.41 -15.68
C PHE A 119 3.37 -10.06 -15.88
N ALA A 120 3.63 -9.34 -16.97
CA ALA A 120 2.93 -8.11 -17.33
C ALA A 120 1.42 -8.37 -17.53
N ARG A 121 1.05 -9.48 -18.18
CA ARG A 121 -0.36 -9.88 -18.29
C ARG A 121 -0.96 -10.19 -16.92
N ARG A 122 -0.22 -10.93 -16.09
CA ARG A 122 -0.64 -11.23 -14.71
C ARG A 122 -0.91 -9.97 -13.90
N ALA A 123 -0.04 -8.96 -14.01
CA ALA A 123 -0.19 -7.66 -13.37
C ALA A 123 -1.37 -6.87 -13.96
N GLY A 124 -1.56 -6.89 -15.29
CA GLY A 124 -2.69 -6.23 -15.94
C GLY A 124 -4.05 -6.80 -15.54
N VAL A 125 -4.17 -8.13 -15.41
CA VAL A 125 -5.40 -8.75 -14.89
C VAL A 125 -5.62 -8.37 -13.42
N LEU A 126 -4.55 -8.32 -12.61
CA LEU A 126 -4.66 -7.90 -11.22
C LEU A 126 -5.11 -6.44 -11.11
N LEU A 127 -4.59 -5.55 -11.98
CA LEU A 127 -5.00 -4.15 -12.06
C LEU A 127 -6.50 -4.05 -12.38
N LEU A 128 -6.98 -4.80 -13.38
CA LEU A 128 -8.39 -4.83 -13.73
C LEU A 128 -9.26 -5.31 -12.56
N ILE A 129 -8.85 -6.38 -11.87
CA ILE A 129 -9.56 -6.88 -10.68
C ILE A 129 -9.61 -5.79 -9.59
N GLY A 130 -8.49 -5.12 -9.32
CA GLY A 130 -8.41 -4.04 -8.34
C GLY A 130 -9.31 -2.86 -8.68
N LEU A 131 -9.29 -2.38 -9.93
CA LEU A 131 -10.16 -1.29 -10.39
C LEU A 131 -11.65 -1.66 -10.32
N LEU A 132 -12.01 -2.88 -10.71
CA LEU A 132 -13.40 -3.35 -10.58
C LEU A 132 -13.80 -3.44 -9.10
N HIS A 133 -12.92 -3.96 -8.25
CA HIS A 133 -13.16 -4.06 -6.81
C HIS A 133 -13.28 -2.67 -6.16
N SER A 134 -12.45 -1.71 -6.55
CA SER A 134 -12.50 -0.35 -5.99
C SER A 134 -13.80 0.39 -6.32
N VAL A 135 -14.28 0.23 -7.56
CA VAL A 135 -15.52 0.85 -8.05
C VAL A 135 -16.76 0.15 -7.50
N PHE A 136 -16.81 -1.18 -7.55
CA PHE A 136 -18.03 -1.95 -7.28
C PHE A 136 -18.13 -2.45 -5.84
N LEU A 137 -17.04 -2.56 -5.09
CA LEU A 137 -17.06 -3.16 -3.74
C LEU A 137 -16.54 -2.22 -2.65
N TRP A 138 -15.35 -1.64 -2.80
CA TRP A 138 -14.77 -0.83 -1.73
C TRP A 138 -13.57 0.02 -2.20
N THR A 139 -13.59 1.32 -1.92
CA THR A 139 -12.56 2.29 -2.35
C THR A 139 -11.17 2.05 -1.75
N GLY A 140 -11.04 1.35 -0.62
CA GLY A 140 -9.76 1.04 0.01
C GLY A 140 -9.00 -0.16 -0.61
N ASP A 141 -9.24 -0.47 -1.89
CA ASP A 141 -8.54 -1.54 -2.60
C ASP A 141 -7.03 -1.32 -2.62
N ILE A 142 -6.26 -2.38 -2.34
CA ILE A 142 -4.79 -2.38 -2.44
C ILE A 142 -4.29 -3.09 -3.70
N LEU A 143 -5.16 -3.81 -4.42
CA LEU A 143 -4.77 -4.66 -5.54
C LEU A 143 -4.29 -3.85 -6.75
N HIS A 144 -4.94 -2.73 -7.05
CA HIS A 144 -4.50 -1.84 -8.13
C HIS A 144 -3.12 -1.23 -7.84
N ASP A 145 -2.85 -0.79 -6.60
CA ASP A 145 -1.53 -0.33 -6.18
C ASP A 145 -0.46 -1.43 -6.31
N TYR A 146 -0.81 -2.66 -5.92
CA TYR A 146 0.09 -3.81 -6.06
C TYR A 146 0.39 -4.13 -7.51
N ALA A 147 -0.61 -4.00 -8.39
CA ALA A 147 -0.41 -4.20 -9.82
C ALA A 147 0.52 -3.13 -10.41
N ILE A 148 0.39 -1.87 -10.00
CA ILE A 148 1.33 -0.80 -10.38
C ILE A 148 2.74 -1.12 -9.86
N GLY A 149 2.87 -1.53 -8.59
CA GLY A 149 4.13 -1.99 -8.02
C GLY A 149 4.74 -3.18 -8.77
N ALA A 150 3.90 -4.08 -9.30
CA ALA A 150 4.32 -5.22 -10.11
C ALA A 150 4.90 -4.79 -11.47
N PHE A 151 4.33 -3.76 -12.10
CA PHE A 151 4.91 -3.15 -13.29
C PHE A 151 6.25 -2.44 -12.99
N LEU A 152 6.36 -1.80 -11.82
CA LEU A 152 7.64 -1.22 -11.38
C LEU A 152 8.72 -2.29 -11.15
N LEU A 153 8.37 -3.47 -10.64
CA LEU A 153 9.31 -4.61 -10.57
C LEU A 153 9.79 -5.06 -11.95
N LEU A 154 8.92 -5.04 -12.98
CA LEU A 154 9.35 -5.30 -14.36
C LEU A 154 10.31 -4.23 -14.87
N ALA A 155 10.11 -2.97 -14.51
CA ALA A 155 11.06 -1.90 -14.82
C ALA A 155 12.41 -2.16 -14.14
N VAL A 156 12.43 -2.64 -12.89
CA VAL A 156 13.67 -3.04 -12.20
C VAL A 156 14.37 -4.20 -12.92
N ILE A 157 13.65 -5.22 -13.42
CA ILE A 157 14.26 -6.28 -14.26
C ILE A 157 14.88 -5.69 -15.51
N TRP A 158 14.17 -4.80 -16.21
CA TRP A 158 14.63 -4.18 -17.44
C TRP A 158 15.93 -3.39 -17.21
N LEU A 159 15.98 -2.62 -16.13
CA LEU A 159 17.17 -1.91 -15.65
C LEU A 159 18.34 -2.87 -15.33
N ARG A 160 18.06 -3.95 -14.60
CA ARG A 160 19.05 -4.98 -14.24
C ARG A 160 19.67 -5.64 -15.48
N ARG A 161 18.89 -5.79 -16.56
CA ARG A 161 19.33 -6.36 -17.84
C ARG A 161 20.07 -5.36 -18.75
N GLY A 162 20.22 -4.09 -18.34
CA GLY A 162 20.98 -3.07 -19.08
C GLY A 162 20.17 -2.33 -20.15
N GLY A 163 18.84 -2.45 -20.14
CA GLY A 163 17.98 -1.59 -20.94
C GLY A 163 18.12 -0.14 -20.44
N THR A 164 18.62 0.76 -21.27
CA THR A 164 18.72 2.20 -20.95
C THR A 164 18.17 3.10 -22.06
N ALA A 165 17.98 2.58 -23.28
CA ALA A 165 17.61 3.39 -24.46
C ALA A 165 16.13 3.80 -24.53
N SER A 166 15.21 3.06 -23.89
CA SER A 166 13.75 3.25 -24.02
C SER A 166 13.08 3.93 -22.81
N MET A 167 13.84 4.35 -21.79
CA MET A 167 13.31 4.76 -20.49
C MET A 167 12.84 6.22 -20.41
N LYS A 168 12.89 6.97 -21.51
CA LYS A 168 12.45 8.37 -21.52
C LYS A 168 10.96 8.53 -21.21
N LEU A 169 10.12 7.54 -21.51
CA LEU A 169 8.67 7.68 -21.36
C LEU A 169 8.16 7.23 -19.97
N PRO A 170 8.52 6.04 -19.44
CA PRO A 170 7.99 5.58 -18.14
C PRO A 170 8.54 6.39 -16.95
N LEU A 171 9.82 6.75 -16.99
CA LEU A 171 10.41 7.60 -15.94
C LEU A 171 9.83 9.01 -15.98
N SER A 172 9.53 9.53 -17.17
CA SER A 172 8.86 10.82 -17.31
C SER A 172 7.41 10.76 -16.87
N ILE A 173 6.67 9.67 -17.12
CA ILE A 173 5.30 9.51 -16.61
C ILE A 173 5.28 9.41 -15.09
N VAL A 174 6.19 8.64 -14.49
CA VAL A 174 6.33 8.54 -13.03
C VAL A 174 6.80 9.86 -12.43
N ALA A 175 7.73 10.56 -13.08
CA ALA A 175 8.16 11.89 -12.67
C ALA A 175 7.02 12.90 -12.78
N ILE A 176 6.27 12.93 -13.88
CA ILE A 176 5.15 13.85 -14.11
C ILE A 176 4.01 13.56 -13.13
N ALA A 177 3.64 12.29 -12.93
CA ALA A 177 2.62 11.88 -11.97
C ALA A 177 3.03 12.19 -10.52
N GLY A 178 4.28 11.90 -10.16
CA GLY A 178 4.85 12.25 -8.86
C GLY A 178 4.97 13.76 -8.64
N SER A 179 5.28 14.53 -9.70
CA SER A 179 5.36 15.99 -9.67
C SER A 179 3.97 16.62 -9.52
N ALA A 180 2.97 16.12 -10.26
CA ALA A 180 1.59 16.56 -10.16
C ALA A 180 1.02 16.26 -8.77
N HIS A 181 1.28 15.06 -8.22
CA HIS A 181 0.83 14.72 -6.87
C HIS A 181 1.56 15.53 -5.79
N ALA A 182 2.88 15.78 -5.92
CA ALA A 182 3.62 16.66 -5.00
C ALA A 182 3.15 18.12 -5.06
N LEU A 183 2.78 18.61 -6.24
CA LEU A 183 2.18 19.94 -6.43
C LEU A 183 0.79 20.04 -5.80
N ILE A 184 -0.02 18.99 -5.88
CA ILE A 184 -1.38 18.94 -5.31
C ILE A 184 -1.37 18.71 -3.78
N ALA A 185 -0.44 17.90 -3.28
CA ALA A 185 -0.40 17.50 -1.87
C ALA A 185 0.28 18.53 -0.94
N MET A 186 1.02 19.51 -1.48
CA MET A 186 1.76 20.49 -0.69
C MET A 186 1.13 21.88 -0.81
N ASP A 187 0.07 22.10 -0.05
CA ASP A 187 -0.69 23.36 0.04
C ASP A 187 0.13 24.56 0.63
N SER A 188 1.43 24.40 0.92
CA SER A 188 2.25 25.45 1.57
C SER A 188 3.74 25.50 1.23
N HIS A 189 4.30 24.61 0.41
CA HIS A 189 5.76 24.60 0.14
C HIS A 189 6.10 24.37 -1.33
N VAL A 190 5.75 25.37 -2.15
CA VAL A 190 6.08 25.47 -3.57
C VAL A 190 7.57 25.22 -3.86
N LEU A 191 8.47 25.72 -2.99
CA LEU A 191 9.92 25.50 -3.12
C LEU A 191 10.34 24.03 -2.95
N GLY A 192 9.65 23.27 -2.10
CA GLY A 192 9.90 21.84 -1.88
C GLY A 192 9.49 20.99 -3.08
N GLY A 193 8.36 21.33 -3.71
CA GLY A 193 7.91 20.72 -4.96
C GLY A 193 8.92 20.92 -6.09
N TYR A 194 9.41 22.15 -6.30
CA TYR A 194 10.41 22.44 -7.33
C TYR A 194 11.77 21.78 -7.04
N ALA A 195 12.22 21.75 -5.79
CA ALA A 195 13.45 21.05 -5.41
C ALA A 195 13.33 19.53 -5.63
N PHE A 196 12.16 18.95 -5.38
CA PHE A 196 11.88 17.53 -5.64
C PHE A 196 11.86 17.23 -7.14
N ILE A 197 11.21 18.07 -7.95
CA ILE A 197 11.23 17.98 -9.42
C ILE A 197 12.67 18.10 -9.94
N ALA A 198 13.43 19.08 -9.46
CA ALA A 198 14.83 19.26 -9.84
C ALA A 198 15.69 18.06 -9.43
N ALA A 199 15.45 17.45 -8.27
CA ALA A 199 16.14 16.24 -7.83
C ALA A 199 15.77 15.03 -8.71
N ILE A 200 14.50 14.86 -9.07
CA ILE A 200 14.06 13.81 -10.00
C ILE A 200 14.70 14.02 -11.38
N VAL A 201 14.71 15.25 -11.90
CA VAL A 201 15.31 15.58 -13.19
C VAL A 201 16.83 15.38 -13.15
N ALA A 202 17.50 15.82 -12.09
CA ALA A 202 18.94 15.62 -11.90
C ALA A 202 19.29 14.13 -11.79
N VAL A 203 18.49 13.35 -11.07
CA VAL A 203 18.59 11.89 -11.02
C VAL A 203 18.34 11.28 -12.40
N ALA A 204 17.29 11.68 -13.12
CA ALA A 204 17.00 11.20 -14.48
C ALA A 204 18.13 11.51 -15.48
N LEU A 205 18.75 12.69 -15.38
CA LEU A 205 19.92 13.09 -16.17
C LEU A 205 21.17 12.31 -15.77
N TRP A 206 21.40 12.09 -14.47
CA TRP A 206 22.49 11.27 -13.94
C TRP A 206 22.34 9.79 -14.33
N LEU A 207 21.11 9.29 -14.48
CA LEU A 207 20.80 7.91 -14.85
C LEU A 207 20.94 7.60 -16.35
N ARG A 208 21.30 8.58 -17.19
CA ARG A 208 21.43 8.44 -18.65
C ARG A 208 22.61 7.56 -19.12
N GLY A 209 23.50 7.15 -18.20
CA GLY A 209 24.66 6.31 -18.52
C GLY A 209 24.33 4.80 -18.65
N LYS A 210 24.76 4.17 -19.75
CA LYS A 210 24.42 2.78 -20.12
C LYS A 210 24.84 1.70 -19.10
N ASP A 211 25.87 1.94 -18.30
CA ASP A 211 26.42 0.96 -17.35
C ASP A 211 26.04 1.20 -15.89
N ARG A 212 25.26 2.25 -15.59
CA ARG A 212 25.05 2.69 -14.20
C ARG A 212 24.18 1.75 -13.37
N TRP A 213 23.40 0.87 -13.97
CA TRP A 213 22.48 -0.04 -13.29
C TRP A 213 23.05 -1.43 -13.01
N ARG A 214 24.33 -1.67 -13.34
CA ARG A 214 24.96 -2.99 -13.16
C ARG A 214 24.99 -3.45 -11.70
N PHE A 215 24.97 -2.52 -10.75
CA PHE A 215 24.90 -2.85 -9.33
C PHE A 215 23.57 -3.53 -8.95
N LEU A 216 22.46 -3.33 -9.68
CA LEU A 216 21.21 -4.07 -9.46
C LEU A 216 21.31 -5.55 -9.83
N ARG A 217 22.37 -5.97 -10.57
CA ARG A 217 22.61 -7.39 -10.86
C ARG A 217 23.09 -8.16 -9.64
N ASP A 218 23.77 -7.48 -8.73
CA ASP A 218 24.20 -8.00 -7.45
C ASP A 218 23.05 -7.92 -6.44
N PRO A 219 22.68 -9.02 -5.76
CA PRO A 219 21.67 -9.00 -4.71
C PRO A 219 21.94 -7.95 -3.63
N GLN A 220 23.20 -7.64 -3.30
CA GLN A 220 23.49 -6.60 -2.29
C GLN A 220 23.25 -5.19 -2.83
N GLY A 221 23.49 -4.95 -4.12
CA GLY A 221 23.09 -3.70 -4.77
C GLY A 221 21.57 -3.51 -4.79
N LEU A 222 20.80 -4.58 -5.05
CA LEU A 222 19.34 -4.56 -4.94
C LEU A 222 18.89 -4.18 -3.52
N LEU A 223 19.49 -4.78 -2.49
CA LEU A 223 19.21 -4.46 -1.08
C LEU A 223 19.48 -2.99 -0.77
N ARG A 224 20.63 -2.44 -1.18
CA ARG A 224 21.00 -1.05 -0.90
C ARG A 224 19.98 -0.07 -1.46
N VAL A 225 19.47 -0.32 -2.68
CA VAL A 225 18.40 0.51 -3.27
C VAL A 225 17.11 0.36 -2.48
N ALA A 226 16.70 -0.86 -2.19
CA ALA A 226 15.47 -1.12 -1.46
C ALA A 226 15.47 -0.45 -0.08
N VAL A 227 16.59 -0.54 0.65
CA VAL A 227 16.79 0.14 1.93
C VAL A 227 16.84 1.65 1.75
N GLY A 228 17.62 2.17 0.79
CA GLY A 228 17.71 3.62 0.53
C GLY A 228 16.35 4.24 0.20
N MET A 229 15.55 3.58 -0.63
CA MET A 229 14.18 3.98 -0.93
C MET A 229 13.26 3.88 0.29
N SER A 230 13.41 2.84 1.13
CA SER A 230 12.63 2.72 2.38
C SER A 230 12.96 3.83 3.40
N LEU A 231 14.18 4.37 3.36
CA LEU A 231 14.62 5.47 4.22
C LEU A 231 14.17 6.84 3.69
N PHE A 232 13.70 6.94 2.44
CA PHE A 232 13.30 8.21 1.84
C PHE A 232 12.20 8.94 2.63
N PRO A 233 11.08 8.31 3.05
CA PRO A 233 10.08 8.98 3.88
C PRO A 233 10.66 9.48 5.22
N ILE A 234 11.55 8.69 5.84
CA ILE A 234 12.21 9.04 7.11
C ILE A 234 13.09 10.26 6.93
N LEU A 235 13.89 10.31 5.85
CA LEU A 235 14.75 11.44 5.52
C LEU A 235 13.91 12.69 5.23
N MET A 236 12.81 12.56 4.50
CA MET A 236 11.95 13.70 4.18
C MET A 236 11.24 14.27 5.40
N MET A 237 10.68 13.41 6.25
CA MET A 237 10.06 13.86 7.50
C MET A 237 11.08 14.47 8.46
N SER A 238 12.30 13.90 8.52
CA SER A 238 13.40 14.46 9.33
C SER A 238 13.84 15.83 8.82
N MET A 239 14.07 15.97 7.51
CA MET A 239 14.48 17.24 6.91
C MET A 239 13.41 18.30 7.08
N ALA A 240 12.15 17.98 6.82
CA ALA A 240 11.05 18.92 7.01
C ALA A 240 10.91 19.32 8.48
N GLY A 241 11.04 18.37 9.43
CA GLY A 241 11.06 18.69 10.86
C GLY A 241 12.23 19.56 11.29
N ILE A 242 13.43 19.35 10.73
CA ILE A 242 14.61 20.20 10.99
C ILE A 242 14.40 21.60 10.41
N VAL A 243 13.93 21.70 9.16
CA VAL A 243 13.64 22.98 8.51
C VAL A 243 12.61 23.75 9.32
N GLU A 244 11.56 23.08 9.78
CA GLU A 244 10.53 23.67 10.64
C GLU A 244 11.11 24.17 11.97
N GLY A 245 11.97 23.37 12.60
CA GLY A 245 12.62 23.74 13.85
C GLY A 245 13.63 24.88 13.71
N VAL A 246 14.35 24.97 12.59
CA VAL A 246 15.34 26.03 12.33
C VAL A 246 14.69 27.35 11.91
N ARG A 247 13.58 27.31 11.18
CA ARG A 247 12.88 28.50 10.69
C ARG A 247 12.03 29.20 11.74
N ARG A 248 11.70 28.54 12.85
CA ARG A 248 10.79 29.08 13.87
C ARG A 248 11.57 29.73 15.02
N ASP A 249 11.35 31.03 15.24
CA ASP A 249 11.84 31.74 16.44
C ASP A 249 11.02 31.32 17.67
N PRO A 250 11.64 30.84 18.77
CA PRO A 250 10.93 30.42 19.97
C PRO A 250 10.03 31.50 20.61
N VAL A 251 10.39 32.78 20.48
CA VAL A 251 9.65 33.90 21.09
C VAL A 251 8.40 34.23 20.26
N ASP A 252 8.55 34.32 18.94
CA ASP A 252 7.43 34.48 18.00
C ASP A 252 6.43 33.31 18.11
N MET A 253 6.93 32.09 18.36
CA MET A 253 6.10 30.89 18.56
C MET A 253 5.17 30.98 19.76
N GLN A 254 5.60 31.57 20.88
CA GLN A 254 4.73 31.70 22.06
C GLN A 254 3.61 32.70 21.79
N GLU A 255 3.93 33.85 21.19
CA GLU A 255 2.94 34.87 20.85
C GLU A 255 1.95 34.35 19.80
N ARG A 256 2.44 33.72 18.72
CA ARG A 256 1.58 33.08 17.71
C ARG A 256 0.75 31.93 18.28
N TYR A 257 1.28 31.20 19.26
CA TYR A 257 0.50 30.17 19.97
C TYR A 257 -0.66 30.78 20.74
N ASP A 258 -0.41 31.84 21.51
CA ASP A 258 -1.42 32.52 22.31
C ASP A 258 -2.49 33.19 21.41
N GLN A 259 -2.07 33.80 20.31
CA GLN A 259 -2.97 34.31 19.27
C GLN A 259 -3.80 33.19 18.62
N SER A 260 -3.16 32.07 18.28
CA SER A 260 -3.85 30.89 17.72
C SER A 260 -4.81 30.25 18.72
N GLU A 261 -4.50 30.24 20.01
CA GLU A 261 -5.39 29.77 21.08
C GLU A 261 -6.64 30.65 21.18
N ALA A 262 -6.45 31.98 21.23
CA ALA A 262 -7.56 32.93 21.21
C ALA A 262 -8.44 32.75 19.97
N LYS A 263 -7.82 32.62 18.79
CA LYS A 263 -8.54 32.39 17.53
C LYS A 263 -9.23 31.03 17.49
N ARG A 264 -8.65 29.99 18.08
CA ARG A 264 -9.29 28.67 18.23
C ARG A 264 -10.56 28.77 19.05
N VAL A 265 -10.54 29.49 20.17
CA VAL A 265 -11.73 29.69 21.02
C VAL A 265 -12.84 30.42 20.26
N GLU A 266 -12.48 31.47 19.52
CA GLU A 266 -13.41 32.20 18.65
C GLU A 266 -14.03 31.29 17.58
N LEU A 267 -13.20 30.62 16.78
CA LEU A 267 -13.66 29.74 15.70
C LEU A 267 -14.45 28.53 16.21
N THR A 268 -14.08 27.98 17.38
CA THR A 268 -14.83 26.89 18.02
C THR A 268 -16.24 27.34 18.40
N LYS A 269 -16.42 28.57 18.87
CA LYS A 269 -17.74 29.14 19.16
C LYS A 269 -18.55 29.40 17.89
N ALA A 270 -17.89 29.83 16.81
CA ALA A 270 -18.54 30.07 15.52
C ALA A 270 -18.86 28.77 14.74
N TRP A 271 -18.13 27.69 15.04
CA TRP A 271 -18.18 26.43 14.28
C TRP A 271 -19.58 25.84 14.09
N PRO A 272 -20.45 25.72 15.12
CA PRO A 272 -21.75 25.10 14.94
C PRO A 272 -22.62 25.81 13.89
N LYS A 273 -22.51 27.13 13.78
CA LYS A 273 -23.22 27.91 12.76
C LYS A 273 -22.63 27.64 11.37
N ARG A 274 -21.31 27.69 11.24
CA ARG A 274 -20.60 27.47 9.97
C ARG A 274 -20.79 26.04 9.45
N GLU A 275 -20.72 25.05 10.34
CA GLU A 275 -21.01 23.65 10.05
C GLU A 275 -22.45 23.47 9.54
N ALA A 276 -23.44 24.13 10.17
CA ALA A 276 -24.82 24.09 9.70
C ALA A 276 -24.99 24.71 8.30
N GLU A 277 -24.29 25.80 7.99
CA GLU A 277 -24.26 26.41 6.65
C GLU A 277 -23.67 25.45 5.61
N LEU A 278 -22.51 24.87 5.90
CA LEU A 278 -21.83 23.90 5.02
C LEU A 278 -22.70 22.67 4.76
N LEU A 279 -23.37 22.14 5.79
CA LEU A 279 -24.30 21.02 5.64
C LEU A 279 -25.55 21.41 4.87
N ALA A 280 -26.05 22.65 5.00
CA ALA A 280 -27.17 23.15 4.21
C ALA A 280 -26.80 23.29 2.73
N GLU A 281 -25.57 23.73 2.42
CA GLU A 281 -25.03 23.74 1.06
C GLU A 281 -24.88 22.31 0.51
N ALA A 282 -24.27 21.41 1.28
CA ALA A 282 -24.02 20.04 0.86
C ALA A 282 -25.33 19.28 0.56
N ARG A 283 -26.41 19.57 1.30
CA ARG A 283 -27.76 19.01 1.08
C ARG A 283 -28.41 19.42 -0.25
N LYS A 284 -27.94 20.49 -0.91
CA LYS A 284 -28.46 20.92 -2.21
C LYS A 284 -28.05 19.96 -3.34
N ILE A 285 -27.03 19.13 -3.12
CA ILE A 285 -26.51 18.18 -4.08
C ILE A 285 -27.04 16.79 -3.70
N ALA A 286 -27.66 16.10 -4.66
CA ALA A 286 -28.12 14.74 -4.42
C ALA A 286 -26.91 13.81 -4.21
N PRO A 287 -27.02 12.76 -3.38
CA PRO A 287 -25.89 11.86 -3.07
C PRO A 287 -25.26 11.19 -4.30
N GLY A 288 -26.01 11.06 -5.39
CA GLY A 288 -25.52 10.55 -6.67
C GLY A 288 -24.84 11.59 -7.55
N ASP A 289 -25.02 12.89 -7.31
CA ASP A 289 -24.60 13.97 -8.22
C ASP A 289 -23.40 14.77 -7.72
N VAL A 290 -22.78 14.26 -6.65
CA VAL A 290 -21.55 14.80 -6.09
C VAL A 290 -20.42 14.65 -7.11
N GLY A 291 -20.08 15.74 -7.81
CA GLY A 291 -19.02 15.78 -8.83
C GLY A 291 -19.31 16.67 -10.04
N GLU A 292 -20.56 17.04 -10.31
CA GLU A 292 -20.87 17.94 -11.45
C GLU A 292 -20.81 19.43 -11.05
N LYS A 293 -21.01 19.74 -9.76
CA LYS A 293 -21.09 21.12 -9.23
C LYS A 293 -19.96 21.51 -8.27
N ASP A 294 -19.10 20.56 -7.94
CA ASP A 294 -18.02 20.72 -6.96
C ASP A 294 -16.73 21.23 -7.62
N ASN A 295 -16.55 20.93 -8.92
CA ASN A 295 -15.47 21.51 -9.73
C ASN A 295 -15.68 23.01 -9.94
N ASP A 296 -16.92 23.49 -9.93
CA ASP A 296 -17.24 24.91 -10.13
C ASP A 296 -16.88 25.77 -8.89
N GLU A 297 -16.89 25.21 -7.67
CA GLU A 297 -16.47 25.93 -6.44
C GLU A 297 -14.97 25.76 -6.11
N ALA A 298 -14.33 24.69 -6.61
CA ALA A 298 -12.89 24.47 -6.45
C ALA A 298 -12.03 25.26 -7.46
N ASP A 299 -12.59 25.62 -8.62
CA ASP A 299 -11.93 26.44 -9.65
C ASP A 299 -12.21 27.95 -9.53
N ASP A 300 -12.98 28.41 -8.54
CA ASP A 300 -13.16 29.86 -8.32
C ASP A 300 -11.89 30.55 -7.76
N ASN A 301 -10.80 29.78 -7.60
CA ASN A 301 -9.45 30.30 -7.32
C ASN A 301 -8.46 30.06 -8.47
N THR A 302 -8.92 29.53 -9.61
CA THR A 302 -8.21 29.57 -10.88
C THR A 302 -9.00 30.48 -11.80
N GLY A 303 -8.75 31.79 -11.68
CA GLY A 303 -9.18 32.77 -12.67
C GLY A 303 -8.63 32.38 -14.04
N ASN A 304 -9.34 31.53 -14.77
CA ASN A 304 -9.09 31.26 -16.17
C ASN A 304 -9.77 32.37 -16.98
N GLY A 305 -9.35 33.61 -16.71
CA GLY A 305 -9.51 34.74 -17.59
C GLY A 305 -8.33 34.72 -18.55
N SER A 306 -8.61 34.51 -19.83
CA SER A 306 -7.68 34.70 -20.92
C SER A 306 -7.25 36.16 -21.01
N ASP A 307 -6.33 36.60 -20.15
CA ASP A 307 -5.50 37.79 -20.36
C ASP A 307 -4.23 37.69 -19.52
N ARG A 308 -3.14 37.27 -20.17
CA ARG A 308 -1.80 37.28 -19.58
C ARG A 308 -1.19 38.66 -19.78
N THR A 309 -1.37 39.54 -18.81
CA THR A 309 -0.50 40.70 -18.63
C THR A 309 -0.19 40.86 -17.13
N ALA A 310 1.11 40.94 -16.83
CA ALA A 310 1.77 41.24 -15.55
C ALA A 310 0.97 40.99 -14.24
N LYS A 311 1.41 39.99 -13.45
CA LYS A 311 0.99 39.81 -12.04
C LYS A 311 1.04 41.17 -11.33
N SER A 312 -0.09 41.59 -10.75
CA SER A 312 -0.19 42.83 -10.00
C SER A 312 0.38 42.64 -8.58
N ASP A 313 0.78 43.74 -7.92
CA ASP A 313 1.27 43.69 -6.53
C ASP A 313 0.24 43.06 -5.55
N ALA A 314 -1.05 43.12 -5.88
CA ALA A 314 -2.13 42.47 -5.13
C ALA A 314 -2.08 40.92 -5.22
N ASP A 315 -1.62 40.36 -6.33
CA ASP A 315 -1.44 38.92 -6.50
C ASP A 315 -0.23 38.40 -5.71
N VAL A 316 0.76 39.26 -5.48
CA VAL A 316 1.94 38.97 -4.63
C VAL A 316 1.59 39.10 -3.14
N GLU A 317 0.72 40.04 -2.76
CA GLU A 317 0.18 40.15 -1.40
C GLU A 317 -0.74 38.97 -1.04
N ALA A 318 -1.59 38.50 -1.97
CA ALA A 318 -2.43 37.32 -1.76
C ALA A 318 -1.61 36.00 -1.64
N GLU A 319 -0.42 35.93 -2.24
CA GLU A 319 0.51 34.81 -2.08
C GLU A 319 1.25 34.87 -0.72
N LYS A 320 1.54 36.07 -0.20
CA LYS A 320 2.07 36.29 1.16
C LYS A 320 1.07 35.88 2.25
N ASP A 321 -0.22 36.05 2.01
CA ASP A 321 -1.30 35.83 2.98
C ASP A 321 -1.56 34.33 3.30
N LYS A 322 -0.96 33.40 2.54
CA LYS A 322 -1.05 31.96 2.82
C LYS A 322 -0.05 31.48 3.90
N ASP A 323 1.08 32.17 4.06
CA ASP A 323 2.11 31.85 5.06
C ASP A 323 1.86 32.52 6.43
N ASP A 324 0.88 33.43 6.52
CA ASP A 324 0.58 34.20 7.73
C ASP A 324 -0.63 33.69 8.54
N LYS A 325 -1.37 32.69 8.03
CA LYS A 325 -2.54 32.14 8.72
C LYS A 325 -2.15 31.48 10.04
N LEU A 326 -2.89 31.81 11.10
CA LEU A 326 -2.70 31.18 12.39
C LEU A 326 -2.95 29.66 12.25
N PRO A 327 -2.26 28.82 13.03
CA PRO A 327 -2.52 27.39 13.04
C PRO A 327 -4.04 27.11 13.19
N ALA A 328 -4.72 27.74 14.16
CA ALA A 328 -6.18 27.62 14.36
C ALA A 328 -6.97 27.70 13.05
N GLU A 329 -6.75 28.75 12.27
CA GLU A 329 -7.43 29.03 11.01
C GLU A 329 -7.16 27.95 9.97
N SER A 330 -5.89 27.55 9.82
CA SER A 330 -5.49 26.49 8.90
C SER A 330 -6.18 25.15 9.20
N TRP A 331 -6.42 24.85 10.48
CA TRP A 331 -7.14 23.63 10.87
C TRP A 331 -8.63 23.73 10.57
N PHE A 332 -9.25 24.87 10.87
CA PHE A 332 -10.67 25.09 10.57
C PHE A 332 -10.92 25.06 9.06
N MET A 333 -10.02 25.63 8.24
CA MET A 333 -10.12 25.51 6.77
C MET A 333 -10.03 24.06 6.27
N ARG A 334 -9.16 23.23 6.87
CA ARG A 334 -9.14 21.79 6.55
C ARG A 334 -10.42 21.09 7.00
N ARG A 335 -10.93 21.44 8.17
CA ARG A 335 -12.19 20.90 8.70
C ARG A 335 -13.38 21.28 7.82
N GLU A 336 -13.44 22.51 7.31
CA GLU A 336 -14.48 22.94 6.36
C GLU A 336 -14.44 22.09 5.08
N ARG A 337 -13.24 21.90 4.50
CA ARG A 337 -13.04 21.02 3.32
C ARG A 337 -13.50 19.59 3.59
N GLN A 338 -13.19 19.05 4.78
CA GLN A 338 -13.57 17.69 5.15
C GLN A 338 -15.08 17.55 5.41
N THR A 339 -15.74 18.56 5.99
CA THR A 339 -17.15 18.48 6.40
C THR A 339 -18.08 18.15 5.24
N LYS A 340 -17.91 18.80 4.07
CA LYS A 340 -18.72 18.51 2.88
C LYS A 340 -18.45 17.08 2.37
N GLY A 341 -17.18 16.68 2.30
CA GLY A 341 -16.77 15.34 1.86
C GLY A 341 -17.30 14.22 2.76
N GLU A 342 -17.19 14.38 4.08
CA GLU A 342 -17.73 13.46 5.08
C GLU A 342 -19.24 13.28 4.93
N PHE A 343 -19.97 14.38 4.77
CA PHE A 343 -21.41 14.36 4.57
C PHE A 343 -21.80 13.59 3.30
N TRP A 344 -21.14 13.85 2.17
CA TRP A 344 -21.44 13.17 0.92
C TRP A 344 -21.09 11.69 0.93
N GLU A 345 -19.97 11.32 1.55
CA GLU A 345 -19.60 9.93 1.73
C GLU A 345 -20.62 9.21 2.61
N GLU A 346 -21.02 9.80 3.74
CA GLU A 346 -22.03 9.24 4.63
C GLU A 346 -23.37 9.06 3.89
N GLN A 347 -23.83 10.07 3.14
CA GLN A 347 -25.05 9.96 2.33
C GLN A 347 -24.95 8.87 1.26
N ALA A 348 -23.80 8.74 0.60
CA ALA A 348 -23.59 7.72 -0.42
C ALA A 348 -23.57 6.30 0.18
N MET A 349 -22.89 6.12 1.32
CA MET A 349 -22.75 4.83 1.98
C MET A 349 -23.98 4.39 2.77
N THR A 350 -24.82 5.34 3.22
CA THR A 350 -26.10 5.05 3.89
C THR A 350 -27.28 4.96 2.92
N SER A 351 -27.08 5.34 1.65
CA SER A 351 -28.10 5.19 0.60
C SER A 351 -28.50 3.73 0.39
N LYS A 352 -29.81 3.49 0.23
CA LYS A 352 -30.35 2.17 -0.16
C LYS A 352 -30.01 1.77 -1.59
N SER A 353 -29.55 2.72 -2.41
CA SER A 353 -29.20 2.47 -3.81
C SER A 353 -27.72 2.09 -3.93
N TYR A 354 -27.47 0.84 -4.36
CA TYR A 354 -26.12 0.37 -4.68
C TYR A 354 -25.41 1.25 -5.72
N TRP A 355 -26.17 1.81 -6.68
CA TRP A 355 -25.60 2.63 -7.75
C TRP A 355 -25.15 4.01 -7.27
N VAL A 356 -25.80 4.56 -6.23
CA VAL A 356 -25.33 5.81 -5.59
C VAL A 356 -23.97 5.58 -4.96
N ALA A 357 -23.81 4.54 -4.14
CA ALA A 357 -22.52 4.16 -3.56
C ALA A 357 -21.47 3.84 -4.64
N THR A 358 -21.87 3.20 -5.75
CA THR A 358 -20.97 2.88 -6.86
C THR A 358 -20.49 4.13 -7.61
N LYS A 359 -21.37 5.11 -7.88
CA LYS A 359 -20.98 6.36 -8.53
C LYS A 359 -20.01 7.15 -7.66
N PHE A 360 -20.26 7.21 -6.35
CA PHE A 360 -19.31 7.79 -5.38
C PHE A 360 -17.95 7.09 -5.42
N ARG A 361 -17.92 5.75 -5.29
CA ARG A 361 -16.67 4.97 -5.32
C ARG A 361 -15.92 5.07 -6.65
N ALA A 362 -16.64 5.20 -7.77
CA ALA A 362 -16.03 5.42 -9.08
C ALA A 362 -15.28 6.75 -9.14
N ARG A 363 -15.89 7.83 -8.65
CA ARG A 363 -15.24 9.15 -8.52
C ARG A 363 -14.00 9.06 -7.63
N GLU A 364 -14.15 8.50 -6.43
CA GLU A 364 -13.05 8.38 -5.48
C GLU A 364 -11.90 7.51 -6.02
N THR A 365 -12.23 6.44 -6.74
CA THR A 365 -11.23 5.65 -7.46
C THR A 365 -10.48 6.51 -8.47
N LEU A 366 -11.18 7.26 -9.33
CA LEU A 366 -10.55 8.12 -10.34
C LEU A 366 -9.66 9.21 -9.72
N ASN A 367 -10.14 9.85 -8.65
CA ASN A 367 -9.38 10.85 -7.89
C ASN A 367 -8.12 10.23 -7.25
N GLY A 368 -8.24 9.00 -6.71
CA GLY A 368 -7.15 8.28 -6.07
C GLY A 368 -6.07 7.78 -7.03
N LEU A 369 -6.41 7.52 -8.31
CA LEU A 369 -5.47 6.97 -9.30
C LEU A 369 -4.24 7.86 -9.53
N GLY A 370 -4.35 9.17 -9.32
CA GLY A 370 -3.20 10.08 -9.43
C GLY A 370 -2.10 9.81 -8.40
N GLY A 371 -2.47 9.37 -7.18
CA GLY A 371 -1.53 9.08 -6.09
C GLY A 371 -0.93 7.67 -6.13
N ALA A 372 -1.61 6.73 -6.79
CA ALA A 372 -1.23 5.31 -6.82
C ALA A 372 0.22 5.05 -7.33
N PRO A 373 0.73 5.72 -8.40
CA PRO A 373 2.12 5.57 -8.81
C PRO A 373 3.14 6.02 -7.76
N PHE A 374 2.84 7.10 -7.02
CA PHE A 374 3.71 7.60 -5.95
C PHE A 374 3.76 6.61 -4.79
N PHE A 375 2.59 6.14 -4.34
CA PHE A 375 2.47 5.11 -3.32
C PHE A 375 3.21 3.83 -3.72
N ALA A 376 2.99 3.34 -4.94
CA ALA A 376 3.64 2.15 -5.45
C ALA A 376 5.17 2.30 -5.53
N LEU A 377 5.69 3.45 -5.96
CA LEU A 377 7.13 3.69 -6.12
C LEU A 377 7.85 3.80 -4.78
N PHE A 378 7.33 4.63 -3.86
CA PHE A 378 8.06 4.95 -2.63
C PHE A 378 7.72 4.02 -1.47
N LEU A 379 6.55 3.36 -1.48
CA LEU A 379 6.10 2.53 -0.38
C LEU A 379 6.07 1.04 -0.72
N LEU A 380 5.58 0.65 -1.89
CA LEU A 380 5.48 -0.78 -2.25
C LEU A 380 6.77 -1.34 -2.84
N LEU A 381 7.31 -0.69 -3.88
CA LEU A 381 8.49 -1.16 -4.61
C LEU A 381 9.69 -1.48 -3.70
N PRO A 382 10.10 -0.62 -2.74
CA PRO A 382 11.21 -0.98 -1.86
C PRO A 382 10.93 -2.25 -1.05
N ILE A 383 9.73 -2.42 -0.52
CA ILE A 383 9.36 -3.60 0.25
C ILE A 383 9.27 -4.84 -0.66
N PHE A 384 8.76 -4.69 -1.88
CA PHE A 384 8.76 -5.77 -2.88
C PHE A 384 10.19 -6.21 -3.20
N MET A 385 11.12 -5.26 -3.36
CA MET A 385 12.54 -5.53 -3.61
C MET A 385 13.22 -6.19 -2.41
N LEU A 386 12.87 -5.83 -1.17
CA LEU A 386 13.33 -6.55 0.04
C LEU A 386 12.86 -8.01 0.05
N GLY A 387 11.60 -8.24 -0.35
CA GLY A 387 11.03 -9.58 -0.50
C GLY A 387 11.75 -10.38 -1.57
N TRP A 388 12.05 -9.74 -2.71
CA TRP A 388 12.85 -10.34 -3.77
C TRP A 388 14.24 -10.73 -3.25
N TRP A 389 14.95 -9.80 -2.60
CA TRP A 389 16.27 -10.04 -2.04
C TRP A 389 16.31 -11.22 -1.06
N LEU A 390 15.30 -11.36 -0.19
CA LEU A 390 15.20 -12.45 0.77
C LEU A 390 15.13 -13.84 0.10
N VAL A 391 14.47 -13.93 -1.06
CA VAL A 391 14.35 -15.17 -1.84
C VAL A 391 15.59 -15.41 -2.68
N GLU A 392 16.04 -14.39 -3.40
CA GLU A 392 17.19 -14.50 -4.31
C GLU A 392 18.49 -14.87 -3.59
N THR A 393 18.68 -14.37 -2.37
CA THR A 393 19.84 -14.72 -1.55
C THR A 393 19.68 -16.05 -0.78
N GLY A 394 18.57 -16.77 -0.98
CA GLY A 394 18.32 -18.05 -0.31
C GLY A 394 18.01 -17.95 1.19
N LYS A 395 17.88 -16.75 1.76
CA LYS A 395 17.70 -16.55 3.21
C LYS A 395 16.41 -17.16 3.75
N ILE A 396 15.33 -17.07 2.97
CA ILE A 396 14.03 -17.69 3.31
C ILE A 396 14.03 -19.20 3.02
N ARG A 397 14.84 -19.66 2.05
CA ARG A 397 14.95 -21.09 1.71
C ARG A 397 15.78 -21.85 2.74
N ASN A 398 16.84 -21.24 3.25
CA ASN A 398 17.77 -21.80 4.22
C ASN A 398 17.85 -20.94 5.50
N PRO A 399 16.75 -20.76 6.26
CA PRO A 399 16.74 -19.88 7.42
C PRO A 399 17.69 -20.34 8.53
N GLU A 400 17.97 -21.65 8.60
CA GLU A 400 18.95 -22.28 9.51
C GLU A 400 20.35 -21.64 9.39
N GLN A 401 20.74 -21.24 8.17
CA GLN A 401 22.06 -20.64 7.89
C GLN A 401 22.10 -19.14 8.21
N HIS A 402 20.93 -18.51 8.42
CA HIS A 402 20.80 -17.06 8.58
C HIS A 402 20.08 -16.68 9.87
N LEU A 403 20.16 -17.52 10.91
CA LEU A 403 19.49 -17.28 12.19
C LEU A 403 19.94 -15.98 12.86
N VAL A 404 21.20 -15.55 12.67
CA VAL A 404 21.70 -14.29 13.22
C VAL A 404 20.91 -13.11 12.68
N LEU A 405 20.63 -13.08 11.37
CA LEU A 405 19.83 -12.02 10.76
C LEU A 405 18.41 -11.98 11.34
N PHE A 406 17.71 -13.11 11.35
CA PHE A 406 16.34 -13.16 11.85
C PHE A 406 16.27 -12.89 13.36
N ARG A 407 17.24 -13.36 14.14
CA ARG A 407 17.33 -13.01 15.57
C ARG A 407 17.57 -11.51 15.75
N ALA A 408 18.47 -10.89 15.00
CA ALA A 408 18.71 -9.46 15.06
C ALA A 408 17.44 -8.66 14.68
N MET A 409 16.76 -9.03 13.60
CA MET A 409 15.49 -8.42 13.19
C MET A 409 14.42 -8.53 14.29
N ALA A 410 14.32 -9.66 14.99
CA ALA A 410 13.38 -9.82 16.08
C ALA A 410 13.80 -9.03 17.34
N TRP A 411 15.06 -9.15 17.77
CA TRP A 411 15.58 -8.50 18.98
C TRP A 411 15.69 -6.98 18.88
N ILE A 412 15.88 -6.44 17.67
CA ILE A 412 15.84 -5.00 17.43
C ILE A 412 14.39 -4.58 17.17
N GLY A 413 13.69 -5.31 16.30
CA GLY A 413 12.38 -4.91 15.81
C GLY A 413 11.30 -4.89 16.90
N TRP A 414 11.31 -5.84 17.84
CA TRP A 414 10.34 -5.84 18.95
C TRP A 414 10.50 -4.65 19.90
N PRO A 415 11.63 -4.44 20.60
CA PRO A 415 11.73 -3.36 21.58
C PRO A 415 11.66 -1.98 20.93
N PHE A 416 12.43 -1.72 19.88
CA PHE A 416 12.45 -0.40 19.24
C PHE A 416 11.20 -0.13 18.41
N GLY A 417 10.73 -1.14 17.67
CA GLY A 417 9.51 -1.00 16.87
C GLY A 417 8.28 -0.80 17.75
N LEU A 418 8.17 -1.54 18.86
CA LEU A 418 7.07 -1.37 19.81
C LEU A 418 7.16 -0.02 20.52
N ALA A 419 8.34 0.38 20.99
CA ALA A 419 8.54 1.69 21.63
C ALA A 419 8.10 2.82 20.71
N PHE A 420 8.58 2.85 19.45
CA PHE A 420 8.19 3.88 18.50
C PHE A 420 6.70 3.85 18.14
N ALA A 421 6.12 2.65 17.96
CA ALA A 421 4.69 2.53 17.66
C ALA A 421 3.80 2.98 18.83
N VAL A 422 4.17 2.64 20.07
CA VAL A 422 3.45 3.05 21.29
C VAL A 422 3.59 4.55 21.51
N VAL A 423 4.81 5.09 21.46
CA VAL A 423 5.03 6.54 21.64
C VAL A 423 4.29 7.32 20.55
N SER A 424 4.43 6.93 19.28
CA SER A 424 3.68 7.56 18.18
C SER A 424 2.17 7.51 18.42
N SER A 425 1.63 6.37 18.86
CA SER A 425 0.19 6.24 19.12
C SER A 425 -0.26 7.07 20.32
N ILE A 426 0.50 7.08 21.42
CA ILE A 426 0.20 7.92 22.59
C ILE A 426 0.16 9.38 22.18
N LEU A 427 1.19 9.87 21.47
CA LEU A 427 1.25 11.26 21.02
C LEU A 427 0.09 11.60 20.07
N LEU A 428 -0.23 10.68 19.14
CA LEU A 428 -1.35 10.86 18.21
C LEU A 428 -2.69 11.02 18.93
N TYR A 429 -2.93 10.27 20.02
CA TYR A 429 -4.18 10.35 20.79
C TYR A 429 -4.12 11.33 21.98
N HIS A 430 -2.97 11.96 22.26
CA HIS A 430 -2.81 12.78 23.45
C HIS A 430 -3.50 14.15 23.28
N PRO A 431 -4.49 14.49 24.11
CA PRO A 431 -5.25 15.74 23.95
C PRO A 431 -4.38 16.98 23.96
N ALA A 432 -3.37 17.02 24.83
CA ALA A 432 -2.45 18.17 24.88
C ALA A 432 -1.52 18.23 23.66
N TRP A 433 -1.17 17.10 23.04
CA TRP A 433 -0.33 17.12 21.84
C TRP A 433 -1.11 17.67 20.64
N ILE A 434 -2.36 17.24 20.51
CA ILE A 434 -3.29 17.73 19.49
C ILE A 434 -3.59 19.22 19.71
N ALA A 435 -3.90 19.61 20.95
CA ALA A 435 -4.18 21.00 21.30
C ALA A 435 -2.98 21.91 21.06
N ALA A 436 -1.78 21.47 21.48
CA ALA A 436 -0.53 22.19 21.29
C ALA A 436 -0.02 22.16 19.84
N ARG A 437 -0.64 21.34 18.97
CA ARG A 437 -0.16 21.06 17.62
C ARG A 437 1.31 20.68 17.62
N GLY A 438 1.63 19.71 18.47
CA GLY A 438 2.96 19.13 18.49
C GLY A 438 3.37 18.70 17.08
N PRO A 439 4.68 18.64 16.78
CA PRO A 439 5.16 18.40 15.42
C PRO A 439 4.64 17.06 14.87
N ASP A 440 3.56 17.09 14.08
CA ASP A 440 2.92 15.90 13.51
C ASP A 440 3.90 15.06 12.68
N MET A 441 4.92 15.71 12.11
CA MET A 441 6.01 15.04 11.43
C MET A 441 6.80 14.09 12.33
N LEU A 442 6.97 14.42 13.63
CA LEU A 442 7.59 13.53 14.61
C LEU A 442 6.71 12.32 14.89
N VAL A 443 5.40 12.51 15.07
CA VAL A 443 4.44 11.42 15.27
C VAL A 443 4.47 10.47 14.07
N GLY A 444 4.45 11.04 12.86
CA GLY A 444 4.56 10.30 11.61
C GLY A 444 5.91 9.56 11.49
N LEU A 445 7.04 10.21 11.77
CA LEU A 445 8.38 9.62 11.72
C LEU A 445 8.50 8.42 12.67
N LEU A 446 8.10 8.58 13.93
CA LEU A 446 8.07 7.50 14.92
C LEU A 446 7.14 6.38 14.47
N GLY A 447 5.97 6.73 13.94
CA GLY A 447 5.02 5.76 13.39
C GLY A 447 5.61 4.94 12.25
N TRP A 448 6.27 5.60 11.29
CA TRP A 448 6.94 4.96 10.15
C TRP A 448 8.06 4.01 10.61
N CYS A 449 8.96 4.48 11.49
CA CYS A 449 10.02 3.67 12.06
C CYS A 449 9.45 2.45 12.81
N GLY A 450 8.43 2.66 13.64
CA GLY A 450 7.73 1.61 14.36
C GLY A 450 7.12 0.56 13.43
N GLN A 451 6.46 0.99 12.35
CA GLN A 451 5.85 0.10 11.36
C GLN A 451 6.87 -0.77 10.62
N VAL A 452 7.99 -0.21 10.17
CA VAL A 452 9.04 -0.96 9.44
C VAL A 452 9.72 -1.97 10.37
N LEU A 453 10.09 -1.54 11.59
CA LEU A 453 10.75 -2.39 12.58
C LEU A 453 9.86 -3.53 13.07
N LEU A 454 8.58 -3.26 13.36
CA LEU A 454 7.63 -4.31 13.75
C LEU A 454 7.32 -5.26 12.60
N CYS A 455 7.23 -4.77 11.36
CA CYS A 455 7.08 -5.65 10.19
C CYS A 455 8.27 -6.62 10.08
N ALA A 456 9.51 -6.12 10.27
CA ALA A 456 10.70 -6.96 10.32
C ALA A 456 10.67 -7.96 11.49
N ALA A 457 10.21 -7.52 12.67
CA ALA A 457 10.04 -8.37 13.84
C ALA A 457 9.03 -9.50 13.58
N TYR A 458 7.90 -9.20 12.94
CA TYR A 458 6.86 -10.18 12.63
C TYR A 458 7.37 -11.27 11.70
N ILE A 459 7.95 -10.92 10.55
CA ILE A 459 8.47 -11.94 9.63
C ILE A 459 9.58 -12.76 10.28
N ALA A 460 10.51 -12.12 10.99
CA ALA A 460 11.61 -12.81 11.62
C ALA A 460 11.14 -13.77 12.73
N SER A 461 10.21 -13.33 13.57
CA SER A 461 9.60 -14.17 14.60
C SER A 461 8.88 -15.36 13.99
N PHE A 462 8.13 -15.15 12.90
CA PHE A 462 7.42 -16.23 12.21
C PHE A 462 8.39 -17.27 11.63
N VAL A 463 9.45 -16.82 10.94
CA VAL A 463 10.50 -17.69 10.40
C VAL A 463 11.18 -18.50 11.51
N LEU A 464 11.51 -17.86 12.64
CA LEU A 464 12.15 -18.52 13.78
C LEU A 464 11.20 -19.52 14.48
N LEU A 465 9.93 -19.16 14.66
CA LEU A 465 8.94 -19.97 15.38
C LEU A 465 8.46 -21.16 14.56
N LEU A 466 8.33 -21.03 13.23
CA LEU A 466 7.92 -22.14 12.34
C LEU A 466 8.90 -23.32 12.33
N ARG A 467 10.13 -23.14 12.83
CA ARG A 467 11.08 -24.22 13.06
C ARG A 467 10.63 -25.15 14.19
N LYS A 468 9.86 -24.65 15.16
CA LYS A 468 9.32 -25.46 16.26
C LYS A 468 8.12 -26.27 15.76
N ARG A 469 8.20 -27.60 15.85
CA ARG A 469 7.14 -28.52 15.39
C ARG A 469 5.77 -28.21 15.99
N PHE A 470 5.73 -27.81 17.26
CA PHE A 470 4.51 -27.37 17.95
C PHE A 470 3.89 -26.15 17.27
N PHE A 471 4.68 -25.08 17.07
CA PHE A 471 4.18 -23.84 16.46
C PHE A 471 3.73 -24.08 15.02
N LYS A 472 4.49 -24.84 14.22
CA LYS A 472 4.11 -25.22 12.85
C LYS A 472 2.76 -25.94 12.79
N ARG A 473 2.46 -26.82 13.75
CA ARG A 473 1.14 -27.47 13.86
C ARG A 473 0.06 -26.46 14.25
N MET A 474 0.35 -25.62 15.24
CA MET A 474 -0.59 -24.62 15.78
C MET A 474 -1.06 -23.62 14.72
N VAL A 475 -0.19 -23.17 13.81
CA VAL A 475 -0.54 -22.19 12.77
C VAL A 475 -0.90 -22.81 11.43
N GLY A 476 -0.90 -24.15 11.31
CA GLY A 476 -1.16 -24.85 10.04
C GLY A 476 -2.54 -24.56 9.45
N TRP A 477 -3.52 -24.17 10.27
CA TRP A 477 -4.86 -23.78 9.83
C TRP A 477 -4.89 -22.48 9.02
N LEU A 478 -3.82 -21.68 9.05
CA LEU A 478 -3.69 -20.47 8.22
C LEU A 478 -3.30 -20.77 6.77
N ALA A 479 -2.74 -21.95 6.49
CA ALA A 479 -2.27 -22.29 5.13
C ALA A 479 -3.42 -22.28 4.09
N PRO A 480 -4.61 -22.87 4.35
CA PRO A 480 -5.76 -22.73 3.45
C PRO A 480 -6.15 -21.29 3.18
N LEU A 481 -6.14 -20.42 4.20
CA LEU A 481 -6.47 -19.00 4.05
C LEU A 481 -5.52 -18.29 3.09
N GLY A 482 -4.21 -18.56 3.23
CA GLY A 482 -3.20 -17.95 2.36
C GLY A 482 -3.15 -18.51 0.94
N ARG A 483 -3.52 -19.79 0.74
CA ARG A 483 -3.71 -20.38 -0.60
C ARG A 483 -4.86 -19.73 -1.37
N MET A 484 -5.82 -19.15 -0.64
CA MET A 484 -6.99 -18.44 -1.17
C MET A 484 -6.98 -16.94 -0.80
N ALA A 485 -5.79 -16.34 -0.70
CA ALA A 485 -5.65 -14.97 -0.19
C ALA A 485 -6.44 -13.92 -1.00
N LEU A 486 -6.46 -14.01 -2.34
CA LEU A 486 -7.20 -13.08 -3.20
C LEU A 486 -8.71 -13.29 -3.06
N THR A 487 -9.17 -14.55 -3.08
CA THR A 487 -10.59 -14.86 -2.84
C THR A 487 -11.03 -14.34 -1.48
N ASN A 488 -10.27 -14.64 -0.43
CA ASN A 488 -10.65 -14.28 0.92
C ASN A 488 -10.63 -12.76 1.15
N TYR A 489 -9.64 -12.05 0.59
CA TYR A 489 -9.60 -10.58 0.62
C TYR A 489 -10.82 -9.96 -0.06
N LEU A 490 -11.16 -10.40 -1.27
CA LEU A 490 -12.34 -9.88 -1.98
C LEU A 490 -13.65 -10.24 -1.29
N THR A 491 -13.70 -11.40 -0.64
CA THR A 491 -14.86 -11.81 0.17
C THR A 491 -15.03 -10.91 1.40
N HIS A 492 -13.94 -10.40 2.00
CA HIS A 492 -14.04 -9.42 3.10
C HIS A 492 -14.82 -8.19 2.65
N SER A 493 -14.42 -7.60 1.52
CA SER A 493 -15.09 -6.41 1.00
C SER A 493 -16.52 -6.71 0.58
N LEU A 494 -16.79 -7.85 -0.06
CA LEU A 494 -18.15 -8.23 -0.43
C LEU A 494 -19.07 -8.37 0.80
N VAL A 495 -18.61 -9.07 1.83
CA VAL A 495 -19.41 -9.31 3.04
C VAL A 495 -19.60 -8.00 3.81
N PHE A 496 -18.54 -7.23 4.04
CA PHE A 496 -18.63 -6.00 4.81
C PHE A 496 -19.31 -4.86 4.06
N SER A 497 -19.23 -4.80 2.73
CA SER A 497 -20.03 -3.85 1.97
C SER A 497 -21.53 -4.16 2.10
N ILE A 498 -21.92 -5.43 2.13
CA ILE A 498 -23.30 -5.85 2.39
C ILE A 498 -23.71 -5.57 3.85
N LEU A 499 -22.84 -5.80 4.83
CA LEU A 499 -23.19 -5.60 6.24
C LEU A 499 -23.27 -4.10 6.61
N PHE A 500 -22.29 -3.30 6.20
CA PHE A 500 -22.21 -1.90 6.62
C PHE A 500 -23.02 -0.97 5.73
N TYR A 501 -22.99 -1.10 4.41
CA TYR A 501 -23.62 -0.09 3.55
C TYR A 501 -25.15 -0.20 3.48
N GLY A 502 -25.81 0.94 3.23
CA GLY A 502 -27.26 1.11 3.30
C GLY A 502 -28.06 0.32 2.26
N TYR A 503 -27.42 -0.15 1.18
CA TYR A 503 -28.02 -1.06 0.21
C TYR A 503 -28.11 -2.51 0.69
N GLY A 504 -27.47 -2.85 1.83
CA GLY A 504 -27.52 -4.16 2.47
C GLY A 504 -28.15 -4.08 3.86
N ALA A 505 -27.40 -4.42 4.92
CA ALA A 505 -27.87 -4.38 6.30
C ALA A 505 -27.76 -2.99 6.95
N GLY A 506 -26.97 -2.07 6.38
CA GLY A 506 -26.96 -0.66 6.76
C GLY A 506 -26.36 -0.37 8.14
N TRP A 507 -25.33 -1.09 8.57
CA TRP A 507 -24.62 -0.86 9.85
C TRP A 507 -23.56 0.25 9.81
N PHE A 508 -23.49 1.04 8.74
CA PHE A 508 -22.54 2.15 8.60
C PHE A 508 -22.67 3.12 9.77
N GLY A 509 -21.54 3.43 10.42
CA GLY A 509 -21.44 4.30 11.59
C GLY A 509 -21.97 3.70 12.89
N GLN A 510 -22.51 2.48 12.88
CA GLN A 510 -23.26 1.93 14.02
C GLN A 510 -22.49 0.91 14.84
N VAL A 511 -21.40 0.33 14.33
CA VAL A 511 -20.69 -0.76 15.02
C VAL A 511 -19.49 -0.22 15.79
N PRO A 512 -19.49 -0.28 17.14
CA PRO A 512 -18.36 0.13 17.96
C PRO A 512 -17.09 -0.67 17.66
N ARG A 513 -15.93 -0.05 17.88
CA ARG A 513 -14.61 -0.59 17.53
C ARG A 513 -14.36 -1.98 18.13
N PHE A 514 -14.78 -2.21 19.36
CA PHE A 514 -14.65 -3.52 20.02
C PHE A 514 -15.50 -4.59 19.34
N GLN A 515 -16.75 -4.28 18.99
CA GLN A 515 -17.66 -5.23 18.34
C GLN A 515 -17.18 -5.61 16.93
N GLN A 516 -16.52 -4.68 16.22
CA GLN A 516 -15.86 -4.98 14.95
C GLN A 516 -14.83 -6.12 15.09
N MET A 517 -14.10 -6.22 16.21
CA MET A 517 -13.16 -7.32 16.43
C MET A 517 -13.87 -8.68 16.51
N GLY A 518 -15.11 -8.71 17.02
CA GLY A 518 -15.96 -9.90 16.98
C GLY A 518 -16.32 -10.31 15.55
N LEU A 519 -16.67 -9.35 14.69
CA LEU A 519 -16.93 -9.59 13.27
C LEU A 519 -15.69 -10.11 12.52
N VAL A 520 -14.51 -9.59 12.84
CA VAL A 520 -13.23 -10.10 12.32
C VAL A 520 -13.06 -11.57 12.68
N VAL A 521 -13.22 -11.93 13.96
CA VAL A 521 -13.06 -13.33 14.43
C VAL A 521 -14.07 -14.25 13.73
N ALA A 522 -15.33 -13.83 13.63
CA ALA A 522 -16.37 -14.60 12.95
C ALA A 522 -16.02 -14.82 11.47
N MET A 523 -15.55 -13.78 10.78
CA MET A 523 -15.17 -13.86 9.37
C MET A 523 -13.97 -14.76 9.13
N ILE A 524 -12.92 -14.66 9.97
CA ILE A 524 -11.75 -15.53 9.87
C ILE A 524 -12.10 -16.99 10.17
N ALA A 525 -12.94 -17.24 11.18
CA ALA A 525 -13.41 -18.59 11.49
C ALA A 525 -14.19 -19.19 10.31
N PHE A 526 -15.13 -18.43 9.74
CA PHE A 526 -15.87 -18.84 8.54
C PHE A 526 -14.92 -19.14 7.38
N GLN A 527 -14.01 -18.23 7.05
CA GLN A 527 -13.09 -18.40 5.93
C GLN A 527 -12.09 -19.54 6.15
N ALA A 528 -11.68 -19.83 7.39
CA ALA A 528 -10.78 -20.93 7.69
C ALA A 528 -11.45 -22.27 7.38
N VAL A 529 -12.72 -22.43 7.77
CA VAL A 529 -13.52 -23.62 7.45
C VAL A 529 -13.79 -23.69 5.94
N PHE A 530 -14.29 -22.59 5.36
CA PHE A 530 -14.60 -22.52 3.93
C PHE A 530 -13.39 -22.84 3.06
N SER A 531 -12.25 -22.19 3.30
CA SER A 531 -11.02 -22.39 2.52
C SER A 531 -10.52 -23.82 2.62
N ARG A 532 -10.62 -24.44 3.80
CA ARG A 532 -10.24 -25.84 3.99
C ARG A 532 -11.15 -26.80 3.23
N VAL A 533 -12.46 -26.63 3.34
CA VAL A 533 -13.45 -27.47 2.64
C VAL A 533 -13.35 -27.28 1.13
N TRP A 534 -13.16 -26.05 0.67
CA TRP A 534 -13.03 -25.70 -0.73
C TRP A 534 -11.81 -26.36 -1.37
N LEU A 535 -10.63 -26.25 -0.75
CA LEU A 535 -9.38 -26.80 -1.28
C LEU A 535 -9.31 -28.34 -1.25
N ASN A 536 -10.24 -29.01 -0.56
CA ASN A 536 -10.39 -30.46 -0.68
C ASN A 536 -10.99 -30.87 -2.05
N HIS A 537 -11.76 -29.98 -2.68
CA HIS A 537 -12.46 -30.27 -3.94
C HIS A 537 -11.85 -29.55 -5.15
N PHE A 538 -11.15 -28.43 -4.93
CA PHE A 538 -10.66 -27.54 -5.96
C PHE A 538 -9.17 -27.21 -5.78
N ASN A 539 -8.46 -26.99 -6.90
CA ASN A 539 -7.02 -26.72 -6.86
C ASN A 539 -6.68 -25.31 -6.35
N TYR A 540 -7.61 -24.36 -6.57
CA TYR A 540 -7.44 -22.93 -6.33
C TYR A 540 -8.72 -22.35 -5.75
N GLY A 541 -8.61 -21.20 -5.07
CA GLY A 541 -9.79 -20.37 -4.81
C GLY A 541 -10.36 -19.82 -6.12
N PRO A 542 -11.65 -19.43 -6.14
CA PRO A 542 -12.32 -18.92 -7.33
C PRO A 542 -11.58 -17.77 -8.03
N MET A 543 -11.14 -16.78 -7.26
CA MET A 543 -10.48 -15.60 -7.80
C MET A 543 -9.03 -15.90 -8.21
N GLU A 544 -8.35 -16.78 -7.49
CA GLU A 544 -7.03 -17.28 -7.89
C GLU A 544 -7.09 -18.05 -9.22
N TRP A 545 -8.14 -18.86 -9.42
CA TRP A 545 -8.34 -19.55 -10.70
C TRP A 545 -8.64 -18.58 -11.82
N LEU A 546 -9.52 -17.60 -11.60
CA LEU A 546 -9.88 -16.61 -12.61
C LEU A 546 -8.65 -15.83 -13.04
N TRP A 547 -7.91 -15.33 -12.05
CA TRP A 547 -6.66 -14.60 -12.27
C TRP A 547 -5.62 -15.43 -13.03
N ARG A 548 -5.44 -16.71 -12.66
CA ARG A 548 -4.54 -17.63 -13.37
C ARG A 548 -5.02 -17.90 -14.79
N SER A 549 -6.30 -18.23 -14.98
CA SER A 549 -6.85 -18.57 -16.30
C SER A 549 -6.74 -17.40 -17.27
N ALA A 550 -7.01 -16.17 -16.81
CA ALA A 550 -6.81 -14.95 -17.58
C ALA A 550 -5.32 -14.67 -17.88
N THR A 551 -4.42 -14.97 -16.93
CA THR A 551 -2.96 -14.85 -17.16
C THR A 551 -2.46 -15.80 -18.25
N TYR A 552 -2.97 -17.03 -18.28
CA TYR A 552 -2.59 -18.04 -19.27
C TYR A 552 -3.43 -17.99 -20.55
N LEU A 553 -4.49 -17.18 -20.59
CA LEU A 553 -5.51 -17.18 -21.65
C LEU A 553 -6.07 -18.59 -21.92
N LYS A 554 -6.11 -19.42 -20.87
CA LYS A 554 -6.55 -20.82 -20.91
C LYS A 554 -7.17 -21.18 -19.58
N TRP A 555 -8.36 -21.77 -19.61
CA TRP A 555 -9.01 -22.34 -18.44
C TRP A 555 -8.12 -23.37 -17.76
N GLN A 556 -7.74 -23.09 -16.51
CA GLN A 556 -6.95 -24.02 -15.72
C GLN A 556 -7.85 -25.13 -15.16
N PRO A 557 -7.31 -26.33 -14.86
CA PRO A 557 -8.08 -27.37 -14.19
C PRO A 557 -8.62 -26.88 -12.83
N TRP A 558 -9.94 -26.71 -12.75
CA TRP A 558 -10.63 -26.16 -11.57
C TRP A 558 -10.76 -27.21 -10.47
N ARG A 559 -11.33 -28.37 -10.81
CA ARG A 559 -11.51 -29.50 -9.89
C ARG A 559 -10.21 -30.25 -9.68
N ARG A 560 -10.04 -30.72 -8.46
CA ARG A 560 -8.99 -31.66 -8.12
C ARG A 560 -9.33 -33.01 -8.74
N VAL A 561 -8.41 -33.61 -9.48
CA VAL A 561 -8.55 -35.00 -9.92
C VAL A 561 -8.39 -35.85 -8.66
N ALA A 562 -9.39 -36.69 -8.35
CA ALA A 562 -9.31 -37.60 -7.22
C ALA A 562 -8.09 -38.50 -7.43
N SER A 563 -7.13 -38.42 -6.51
CA SER A 563 -5.96 -39.30 -6.45
C SER A 563 -6.32 -40.60 -5.77
#